data_AF-A0A0N7M8D4-F1
#
_entry.id   AF-A0A0N7M8D4-F1
#
_cell.length_a   1.000
_cell.length_b   1.000
_cell.length_c   1.000
_cell.angle_alpha   90.00
_cell.angle_beta   90.00
_cell.angle_gamma   90.00
#
_symmetry.space_group_name_H-M   'P 1'
#
loop_
_entity.id
_entity.type
_entity.pdbx_description
1 polymer ?
#
loop_
_entity_poly.entity_id
_entity_poly.type
_entity_poly.pdbx_seq_one_letter_code
_entity_poly.pdbx_strand_id
1 'polypeptide(L)' 'MSKTEPTIEFHDGRLLQRLDLFLVSQGMGFNAGTEKRRRLHDAFALDALSDCQLAYMGMTRADIPAFVFADLLGSS' A
#
# COMPACT_ATOMS: atom_id res chain seq x y z
N MET A 1 -13.26 -29.26 10.45
CA MET A 1 -13.03 -27.86 10.03
C MET A 1 -11.76 -27.39 10.72
N SER A 2 -10.63 -27.34 10.01
CA SER A 2 -9.38 -26.82 10.57
C SER A 2 -9.51 -25.30 10.71
N LYS A 3 -9.44 -24.81 11.95
CA LYS A 3 -9.49 -23.38 12.26
C LYS A 3 -8.11 -22.81 11.94
N THR A 4 -7.98 -22.09 10.83
CA THR A 4 -6.74 -21.37 10.50
C THR A 4 -6.41 -20.42 11.64
N GLU A 5 -5.24 -20.58 12.26
CA GLU A 5 -4.79 -19.66 13.29
C GLU A 5 -4.59 -18.27 12.67
N PRO A 6 -5.05 -17.19 13.33
CA PRO A 6 -4.80 -15.85 12.83
C PRO A 6 -3.31 -15.55 12.90
N THR A 7 -2.67 -15.42 11.74
CA THR A 7 -1.30 -14.92 11.64
C THR A 7 -1.31 -13.42 11.96
N ILE A 8 -0.60 -13.02 13.02
CA ILE A 8 -0.40 -11.60 13.35
C ILE A 8 0.88 -11.14 12.65
N GLU A 9 0.73 -10.35 11.60
CA GLU A 9 1.85 -9.76 10.87
C GLU A 9 2.11 -8.33 11.37
N PHE A 10 3.35 -8.09 11.82
CA PHE A 10 3.82 -6.76 12.20
C PHE A 10 4.38 -6.07 10.98
N HIS A 11 3.82 -4.91 10.68
CA HIS A 11 4.18 -4.17 9.48
C HIS A 11 4.95 -2.89 9.81
N ASP A 12 5.81 -2.46 8.89
CA ASP A 12 6.60 -1.25 9.05
C ASP A 12 5.71 0.01 9.09
N GLY A 13 5.79 0.76 10.20
CA GLY A 13 5.10 2.04 10.35
C GLY A 13 5.49 3.08 9.29
N ARG A 14 6.67 2.92 8.66
CA ARG A 14 7.15 3.78 7.57
C ARG A 14 6.31 3.65 6.31
N LEU A 15 5.81 2.45 5.97
CA LEU A 15 4.91 2.29 4.83
C LEU A 15 3.59 3.00 5.09
N LEU A 16 3.01 2.80 6.28
CA LEU A 16 1.75 3.43 6.66
C LEU A 16 1.84 4.96 6.60
N GLN A 17 2.93 5.53 7.14
CA GLN A 17 3.20 6.96 7.07
C GLN A 17 3.30 7.44 5.62
N ARG A 18 3.97 6.68 4.74
CA ARG A 18 4.11 7.05 3.33
C ARG A 18 2.77 7.01 2.58
N LEU A 19 1.93 6.02 2.85
CA LEU A 19 0.57 5.95 2.29
C LEU A 19 -0.27 7.16 2.74
N ASP A 20 -0.19 7.53 4.02
CA ASP A 20 -0.90 8.70 4.54
C ASP A 20 -0.41 10.00 3.91
N LEU A 21 0.90 10.21 3.85
CA LEU A 21 1.49 11.40 3.21
C LEU A 21 1.12 11.50 1.74
N PHE A 22 1.09 10.37 1.02
CA PHE A 22 0.68 10.32 -0.38
C PHE A 22 -0.79 10.70 -0.54
N LEU A 23 -1.70 10.12 0.24
CA LEU A 23 -3.13 10.46 0.16
C LEU A 23 -3.40 11.93 0.54
N VAL A 24 -2.66 12.47 1.52
CA VAL A 24 -2.71 13.90 1.87
C VAL A 24 -2.23 14.77 0.71
N SER A 25 -1.13 14.39 0.03
CA SER A 25 -0.61 15.16 -1.11
C SER A 25 -1.55 15.20 -2.31
N GLN A 26 -2.38 14.15 -2.48
CA GLN A 26 -3.44 14.08 -3.49
C GLN A 26 -4.73 14.81 -3.09
N GLY A 27 -4.76 15.50 -1.94
CA GLY A 27 -5.94 16.22 -1.45
C GLY A 27 -7.02 15.33 -0.81
N MET A 28 -6.72 14.04 -0.56
CA MET A 28 -7.68 13.06 -0.01
C MET A 28 -7.71 13.03 1.53
N GLY A 29 -7.21 14.09 2.17
CA GLY A 29 -6.72 14.12 3.56
C GLY A 29 -7.69 13.74 4.69
N PHE A 30 -9.00 13.52 4.46
CA PHE A 30 -9.94 13.18 5.54
C PHE A 30 -10.89 11.99 5.27
N ASN A 31 -10.96 11.43 4.05
CA ASN A 31 -11.91 10.33 3.75
C ASN A 31 -11.33 9.14 2.97
N ALA A 32 -10.02 8.92 3.05
CA ALA A 32 -9.38 7.76 2.42
C ALA A 32 -9.35 6.50 3.32
N GLY A 33 -9.88 6.55 4.55
CA GLY A 33 -9.66 5.50 5.56
C GLY A 33 -10.21 4.12 5.16
N THR A 34 -11.33 4.06 4.44
CA THR A 34 -11.89 2.78 3.95
C THR A 34 -11.08 2.23 2.78
N GLU A 35 -10.75 3.08 1.81
CA GLU A 35 -9.98 2.68 0.63
C GLU A 35 -8.52 2.33 0.96
N LYS A 36 -7.91 3.04 1.93
CA LYS A 36 -6.60 2.70 2.49
C LYS A 36 -6.64 1.31 3.12
N ARG A 37 -7.60 1.04 4.02
CA ARG A 37 -7.72 -0.27 4.70
C ARG A 37 -7.91 -1.41 3.71
N ARG A 38 -8.71 -1.20 2.66
CA ARG A 38 -8.95 -2.20 1.61
C ARG A 38 -7.67 -2.61 0.86
N ARG A 39 -6.71 -1.68 0.74
CA ARG A 39 -5.48 -1.85 -0.04
C ARG A 39 -4.22 -2.05 0.80
N LEU A 40 -4.33 -2.05 2.12
CA LEU A 40 -3.19 -2.30 3.00
C LEU A 40 -2.55 -3.65 2.71
N HIS A 41 -3.36 -4.68 2.46
CA HIS A 41 -2.87 -5.99 2.08
C HIS A 41 -1.95 -5.94 0.85
N ASP A 42 -2.37 -5.25 -0.21
CA ASP A 42 -1.58 -5.16 -1.45
C ASP A 42 -0.34 -4.29 -1.25
N ALA A 43 -0.45 -3.21 -0.48
CA ALA A 43 0.69 -2.37 -0.13
C ALA A 43 1.74 -3.16 0.65
N PHE A 44 1.32 -4.00 1.61
CA PHE A 44 2.23 -4.84 2.39
C PHE A 44 2.83 -5.97 1.56
N ALA A 45 2.06 -6.59 0.67
CA ALA A 45 2.57 -7.60 -0.26
C ALA A 45 3.68 -7.03 -1.16
N LEU A 46 3.51 -5.80 -1.66
CA LEU A 46 4.53 -5.10 -2.45
C LEU A 46 5.74 -4.68 -1.59
N ASP A 47 5.51 -4.19 -0.37
CA ASP A 47 6.59 -3.78 0.53
C ASP A 47 7.42 -4.96 1.04
N ALA A 48 6.86 -6.18 1.02
CA ALA A 48 7.58 -7.43 1.32
C ALA A 48 8.51 -7.89 0.18
N LEU A 49 8.33 -7.40 -1.05
CA LEU A 49 9.22 -7.72 -2.16
C LEU A 49 10.60 -7.05 -1.96
N SER A 50 11.66 -7.66 -2.47
CA SER A 50 12.99 -7.04 -2.54
C SER A 50 13.01 -5.89 -3.56
N ASP A 51 13.99 -4.98 -3.45
CA ASP A 51 14.13 -3.87 -4.40
C ASP A 51 14.35 -4.36 -5.83
N CYS A 52 15.07 -5.48 -6.03
CA CYS A 52 15.24 -6.09 -7.34
C CYS A 52 13.92 -6.59 -7.94
N GLN A 53 13.03 -7.16 -7.11
CA GLN A 53 11.72 -7.62 -7.55
C GLN A 53 10.81 -6.44 -7.92
N LEU A 54 10.83 -5.36 -7.13
CA LEU A 54 10.11 -4.13 -7.48
C LEU A 54 10.65 -3.52 -8.79
N ALA A 55 11.98 -3.48 -8.96
CA ALA A 55 12.61 -2.98 -10.18
C ALA A 55 12.24 -3.82 -11.41
N TYR A 56 12.08 -5.13 -11.27
CA TYR A 56 11.59 -6.00 -12.34
C TYR A 56 10.15 -5.67 -12.75
N MET A 57 9.33 -5.18 -11.82
CA MET A 57 7.98 -4.65 -12.08
C MET A 57 7.99 -3.22 -12.62
N GLY A 58 9.16 -2.60 -12.81
CA GLY A 58 9.30 -1.24 -13.30
C GLY A 58 8.98 -0.16 -12.25
N MET A 59 9.07 -0.48 -10.96
CA MET A 59 8.78 0.47 -9.88
C MET A 59 9.83 0.42 -8.77
N THR A 60 9.91 1.48 -7.99
CA THR A 60 10.68 1.55 -6.75
C THR A 60 9.75 1.44 -5.54
N ARG A 61 10.33 1.26 -4.35
CA ARG A 61 9.54 1.28 -3.11
C ARG A 61 8.74 2.57 -2.97
N ALA A 62 9.28 3.71 -3.43
CA ALA A 62 8.61 5.01 -3.35
C ALA A 62 7.33 5.09 -4.19
N ASP A 63 7.21 4.26 -5.22
CA ASP A 63 6.09 4.25 -6.15
C ASP A 63 4.91 3.41 -5.66
N ILE A 64 5.10 2.58 -4.61
CA ILE A 64 4.06 1.70 -4.05
C ILE A 64 2.74 2.45 -3.77
N PRO A 65 2.71 3.63 -3.11
CA PRO A 65 1.45 4.34 -2.88
C PRO A 65 0.73 4.72 -4.18
N ALA A 66 1.46 5.22 -5.18
CA ALA A 66 0.89 5.62 -6.46
C ALA A 66 0.35 4.43 -7.23
N PHE A 67 1.06 3.30 -7.21
CA PHE A 67 0.63 2.06 -7.84
C PHE A 67 -0.64 1.50 -7.19
N VAL A 68 -0.65 1.43 -5.85
CA VAL A 68 -1.77 0.87 -5.08
C VAL A 68 -3.05 1.68 -5.24
N PHE A 69 -2.94 3.01 -5.33
CA PHE A 69 -4.10 3.91 -5.46
C PHE A 69 -4.35 4.41 -6.89
N ALA A 70 -3.69 3.84 -7.91
CA ALA A 70 -3.78 4.31 -9.28
C ALA A 70 -5.23 4.38 -9.82
N ASP A 71 -6.09 3.47 -9.35
CA ASP A 71 -7.50 3.40 -9.71
C ASP A 71 -8.36 4.51 -9.08
N LEU A 72 -7.97 5.00 -7.90
CA LEU A 72 -8.67 6.09 -7.21
C LEU A 72 -8.31 7.47 -7.77
N LEU A 73 -7.11 7.61 -8.31
CA LEU A 73 -6.58 8.89 -8.78
C LEU A 73 -7.00 9.25 -10.21
N GLY A 74 -7.70 8.34 -10.89
CA GLY A 74 -8.23 8.56 -12.23
C GLY A 74 -7.13 8.62 -13.28
N SER A 75 -6.86 7.50 -13.96
CA SER A 75 -6.33 7.59 -15.32
C SER A 75 -7.45 8.03 -16.26
N SER A 76 -7.46 9.31 -16.62
CA SER A 76 -8.09 9.85 -17.82
C SER A 76 -7.13 10.83 -18.47
#